data_AF-A0A1X0WJM1-F1
#
_entry.id   AF-A0A1X0WJM1-F1
#
_cell.length_a   1.000
_cell.length_b   1.000
_cell.length_c   1.000
_cell.angle_alpha   90.00
_cell.angle_beta   90.00
_cell.angle_gamma   90.00
#
_symmetry.space_group_name_H-M   'P 1'
#
loop_
_entity.id
_entity.type
_entity.pdbx_description
1 polymer ?
#
loop_
_entity_poly.entity_id
_entity_poly.type
_entity_poly.pdbx_seq_one_letter_code
_entity_poly.pdbx_strand_id
1 'polypeptide(L)'
;MAASSLNSTMSTTPPATQQSGFNGGWASWKNDVSSTWNASPDRDLYLPVITWHNRATYDRAKIDKYNERPWGGGYGISRYDENGDWHGLYMMVFKDSFNQWEPIGGYGYEKIWRPVQGQNFRLGLGYTAAMTARDNYKYIPLPLVLPLVSIGYQRLTFQATYIPGTHNNGNVFFGWLKFQF
;
A
#
# COMPACT_ATOMS: atom_id res chain seq x y z
N MET A 1 -44.83 24.69 -45.46
CA MET A 1 -44.86 23.86 -44.23
C MET A 1 -44.92 22.40 -44.70
N ALA A 2 -44.12 21.42 -44.31
CA ALA A 2 -43.16 21.23 -43.23
C ALA A 2 -42.07 20.22 -43.73
N ALA A 3 -40.79 20.50 -43.46
CA ALA A 3 -39.93 19.84 -42.46
C ALA A 3 -39.15 18.62 -42.99
N SER A 4 -37.88 18.86 -43.31
CA SER A 4 -36.83 17.87 -43.55
C SER A 4 -36.33 17.29 -42.23
N SER A 5 -36.40 15.97 -42.06
CA SER A 5 -35.82 15.26 -40.91
C SER A 5 -34.33 15.01 -41.11
N LEU A 6 -33.48 15.59 -40.27
CA LEU A 6 -32.05 15.28 -40.16
C LEU A 6 -31.87 14.11 -39.18
N ASN A 7 -31.36 12.97 -39.67
CA ASN A 7 -30.89 11.87 -38.85
C ASN A 7 -29.51 12.22 -38.26
N SER A 8 -29.44 12.39 -36.94
CA SER A 8 -28.18 12.51 -36.21
C SER A 8 -27.61 11.13 -35.90
N THR A 9 -26.55 10.75 -36.62
CA THR A 9 -25.70 9.62 -36.25
C THR A 9 -24.90 10.00 -35.00
N MET A 10 -25.22 9.38 -33.85
CA MET A 10 -24.40 9.46 -32.65
C MET A 10 -23.11 8.66 -32.86
N SER A 11 -21.98 9.37 -32.96
CA SER A 11 -20.65 8.77 -32.87
C SER A 11 -20.41 8.28 -31.44
N THR A 12 -20.54 6.98 -31.19
CA THR A 12 -20.08 6.37 -29.95
C THR A 12 -18.57 6.19 -30.02
N THR A 13 -17.83 7.12 -29.43
CA THR A 13 -16.40 6.95 -29.17
C THR A 13 -16.23 5.79 -28.17
N PRO A 14 -15.37 4.78 -28.44
CA PRO A 14 -15.09 3.74 -27.47
C PRO A 14 -14.48 4.35 -26.20
N PRO A 15 -14.80 3.85 -24.99
CA PRO A 15 -14.10 4.29 -23.80
C PRO A 15 -12.60 4.00 -23.96
N ALA A 16 -11.77 5.00 -23.68
CA ALA A 16 -10.33 4.84 -23.72
C ALA A 16 -9.92 3.78 -22.69
N THR A 17 -9.35 2.68 -23.15
CA THR A 17 -8.64 1.70 -22.33
C THR A 17 -7.42 2.40 -21.72
N GLN A 18 -7.57 2.93 -20.51
CA GLN A 18 -6.48 3.51 -19.76
C GLN A 18 -5.62 2.38 -19.22
N GLN A 19 -4.44 2.20 -19.80
CA GLN A 19 -3.39 1.34 -19.27
C GLN A 19 -2.98 1.84 -17.88
N SER A 20 -3.57 1.27 -16.84
CA SER A 20 -3.20 1.43 -15.45
C SER A 20 -2.00 0.53 -15.14
N GLY A 21 -0.91 1.16 -14.71
CA GLY A 21 0.39 0.56 -14.52
C GLY A 21 1.45 1.66 -14.59
N PHE A 22 2.67 1.38 -14.14
CA PHE A 22 3.80 2.34 -14.03
C PHE A 22 4.18 3.14 -15.32
N ASN A 23 3.46 2.95 -16.42
CA ASN A 23 3.59 3.70 -17.67
C ASN A 23 2.83 5.05 -17.68
N GLY A 24 2.01 5.33 -16.67
CA GLY A 24 1.30 6.60 -16.51
C GLY A 24 2.02 7.56 -15.55
N GLY A 25 2.26 8.80 -15.98
CA GLY A 25 2.84 9.85 -15.12
C GLY A 25 1.92 10.29 -13.96
N TRP A 26 2.21 11.45 -13.36
CA TRP A 26 1.47 12.01 -12.20
C TRP A 26 -0.07 12.00 -12.34
N ALA A 27 -0.59 12.20 -13.55
CA ALA A 27 -2.03 12.16 -13.81
C ALA A 27 -2.64 10.78 -13.53
N SER A 28 -1.98 9.70 -13.96
CA SER A 28 -2.43 8.33 -13.69
C SER A 28 -2.42 8.04 -12.20
N TRP A 29 -1.33 8.41 -11.52
CA TRP A 29 -1.22 8.21 -10.07
C TRP A 29 -2.35 8.92 -9.30
N LYS A 30 -2.65 10.18 -9.65
CA LYS A 30 -3.77 10.91 -9.04
C LYS A 30 -5.11 10.24 -9.32
N ASN A 31 -5.31 9.74 -10.53
CA ASN A 31 -6.52 9.00 -10.88
C ASN A 31 -6.62 7.73 -10.06
N ASP A 32 -5.53 7.00 -9.87
CA ASP A 32 -5.51 5.77 -9.08
C ASP A 32 -5.85 6.02 -7.61
N VAL A 33 -5.26 7.06 -7.02
CA VAL A 33 -5.57 7.50 -5.64
C VAL A 33 -7.04 7.91 -5.55
N SER A 34 -7.52 8.73 -6.47
CA SER A 34 -8.91 9.21 -6.49
C SER A 34 -9.90 8.05 -6.65
N SER A 35 -9.66 7.12 -7.57
CA SER A 35 -10.51 5.95 -7.75
C SER A 35 -10.50 5.04 -6.52
N THR A 36 -9.36 4.91 -5.84
CA THR A 36 -9.27 4.16 -4.59
C THR A 36 -10.08 4.85 -3.49
N TRP A 37 -10.02 6.17 -3.38
CA TRP A 37 -10.82 6.93 -2.41
C TRP A 37 -12.32 6.80 -2.66
N ASN A 38 -12.75 6.98 -3.92
CA ASN A 38 -14.16 7.12 -4.27
C ASN A 38 -14.87 5.78 -4.55
N ALA A 39 -14.14 4.74 -4.95
CA ALA A 39 -14.72 3.53 -5.53
C ALA A 39 -14.09 2.22 -5.01
N SER A 40 -13.46 2.23 -3.84
CA SER A 40 -12.98 0.98 -3.21
C SER A 40 -14.14 0.14 -2.68
N PRO A 41 -14.35 -1.09 -3.20
CA PRO A 41 -15.38 -1.99 -2.70
C PRO A 41 -14.99 -2.64 -1.37
N ASP A 42 -13.69 -2.79 -1.12
CA ASP A 42 -13.17 -3.59 -0.02
C ASP A 42 -12.72 -2.71 1.16
N ARG A 43 -12.83 -3.28 2.36
CA ARG A 43 -12.23 -2.77 3.59
C ARG A 43 -11.14 -3.71 4.08
N ASP A 44 -10.11 -3.13 4.68
CA ASP A 44 -8.96 -3.87 5.17
C ASP A 44 -8.68 -3.53 6.65
N LEU A 45 -8.44 -4.57 7.45
CA LEU A 45 -7.79 -4.44 8.75
C LEU A 45 -6.31 -4.76 8.63
N TYR A 46 -5.47 -3.92 9.23
CA TYR A 46 -4.03 -4.07 9.26
C TYR A 46 -3.60 -4.39 10.68
N LEU A 47 -2.85 -5.48 10.85
CA LEU A 47 -2.29 -5.89 12.12
C LEU A 47 -0.76 -5.96 11.99
N PRO A 48 -0.01 -4.98 12.53
CA PRO A 48 1.42 -5.07 12.67
C PRO A 48 1.81 -6.35 13.42
N VAL A 49 2.75 -7.14 12.87
CA VAL A 49 3.15 -8.43 13.48
C VAL A 49 4.65 -8.57 13.67
N ILE A 50 5.48 -7.89 12.88
CA ILE A 50 6.93 -8.03 12.96
C ILE A 50 7.65 -6.75 12.59
N THR A 51 8.63 -6.38 13.41
CA THR A 51 9.67 -5.42 13.06
C THR A 51 11.00 -6.13 13.24
N TRP A 52 11.83 -6.15 12.20
CA TRP A 52 13.15 -6.78 12.25
C TRP A 52 14.22 -5.81 11.79
N HIS A 53 15.26 -5.64 12.60
CA HIS A 53 16.41 -4.80 12.28
C HIS A 53 17.50 -5.66 11.63
N ASN A 54 18.03 -5.22 10.48
CA ASN A 54 19.05 -5.98 9.78
C ASN A 54 20.34 -6.11 10.61
N ARG A 55 20.61 -7.33 11.08
CA ARG A 55 21.69 -7.62 12.04
C ARG A 55 23.10 -7.50 11.46
N ALA A 56 23.24 -7.39 10.13
CA ALA A 56 24.52 -7.11 9.48
C ALA A 56 24.92 -5.63 9.58
N THR A 57 23.98 -4.73 9.91
CA THR A 57 24.21 -3.27 9.96
C THR A 57 24.05 -2.68 11.36
N TYR A 58 24.04 -3.52 12.42
CA TYR A 58 23.86 -3.11 13.82
C TYR A 58 24.76 -3.88 14.79
N ASP A 59 25.25 -3.19 15.81
CA ASP A 59 25.92 -3.81 16.97
C ASP A 59 24.91 -4.59 17.83
N ARG A 60 25.30 -5.79 18.27
CA ARG A 60 24.43 -6.72 19.03
C ARG A 60 23.78 -6.08 20.27
N ALA A 61 24.49 -5.19 20.97
CA ALA A 61 24.00 -4.53 22.19
C ALA A 61 22.84 -3.53 21.97
N LYS A 62 22.59 -3.09 20.72
CA LYS A 62 21.44 -2.24 20.37
C LYS A 62 20.20 -3.05 20.02
N ILE A 63 20.36 -4.23 19.41
CA ILE A 63 19.25 -5.09 18.97
C ILE A 63 18.44 -5.58 20.16
N ASP A 64 19.09 -5.96 21.27
CA ASP A 64 18.42 -6.49 22.47
C ASP A 64 17.51 -5.46 23.18
N LYS A 65 17.60 -4.17 22.82
CA LYS A 65 16.76 -3.10 23.40
C LYS A 65 15.54 -2.74 22.54
N TYR A 66 15.44 -3.22 21.30
CA TYR A 66 14.36 -2.82 20.38
C TYR A 66 13.14 -3.73 20.46
N ASN A 67 11.96 -3.10 20.40
CA ASN A 67 10.71 -3.84 20.28
C ASN A 67 10.56 -4.42 18.86
N GLU A 68 10.74 -5.74 18.70
CA GLU A 68 10.53 -6.46 17.43
C GLU A 68 9.07 -6.93 17.24
N ARG A 69 8.19 -6.67 18.23
CA ARG A 69 6.75 -6.98 18.20
C ARG A 69 5.92 -5.70 18.27
N PRO A 70 5.77 -4.99 17.15
CA PRO A 70 5.01 -3.75 17.12
C PRO A 70 3.55 -4.04 17.50
N TRP A 71 3.07 -3.46 18.60
CA TRP A 71 1.66 -3.53 18.95
C TRP A 71 0.93 -2.35 18.32
N GLY A 72 -0.17 -2.60 17.64
CA GLY A 72 -0.88 -1.57 16.91
C GLY A 72 -1.98 -2.16 16.04
N GLY A 73 -2.49 -1.32 15.16
CA GLY A 73 -3.51 -1.70 14.21
C GLY A 73 -3.70 -0.62 13.16
N GLY A 74 -4.47 -0.96 12.14
CA GLY A 74 -4.86 0.00 11.14
C GLY A 74 -6.06 -0.45 10.36
N TYR A 75 -6.52 0.46 9.53
CA TYR A 75 -7.68 0.31 8.69
C TYR A 75 -7.40 0.92 7.33
N GLY A 76 -8.04 0.38 6.31
CA GLY A 76 -7.96 0.94 4.98
C GLY A 76 -9.12 0.54 4.08
N ILE A 77 -9.07 1.10 2.89
CA ILE A 77 -9.95 0.80 1.78
C ILE A 77 -9.09 0.35 0.61
N SER A 78 -9.53 -0.65 -0.12
CA SER A 78 -8.77 -1.14 -1.27
C SER A 78 -9.65 -1.59 -2.42
N ARG A 79 -8.99 -1.74 -3.56
CA ARG A 79 -9.55 -2.26 -4.79
C ARG A 79 -8.50 -3.03 -5.57
N TYR A 80 -8.96 -3.95 -6.41
CA TYR A 80 -8.17 -4.47 -7.52
C TYR A 80 -8.59 -3.74 -8.80
N ASP A 81 -7.61 -3.36 -9.62
CA ASP A 81 -7.90 -2.74 -10.92
C ASP A 81 -8.26 -3.79 -12.00
N GLU A 82 -8.49 -3.32 -13.22
CA GLU A 82 -8.82 -4.17 -14.37
C GLU A 82 -7.70 -5.17 -14.72
N ASN A 83 -6.45 -4.86 -14.35
CA ASN A 83 -5.30 -5.75 -14.52
C ASN A 83 -5.15 -6.75 -13.36
N GLY A 84 -5.99 -6.60 -12.32
CA GLY A 84 -5.93 -7.39 -11.11
C GLY A 84 -4.79 -7.00 -10.17
N ASP A 85 -4.22 -5.81 -10.34
CA ASP A 85 -3.22 -5.17 -9.47
C ASP A 85 -3.92 -4.48 -8.29
N TRP A 86 -3.27 -4.45 -7.12
CA TRP A 86 -3.86 -3.97 -5.87
C TRP A 86 -3.57 -2.50 -5.64
N HIS A 87 -4.59 -1.77 -5.19
CA HIS A 87 -4.50 -0.38 -4.75
C HIS A 87 -5.14 -0.23 -3.38
N GLY A 88 -4.51 0.51 -2.47
CA GLY A 88 -5.05 0.74 -1.13
C GLY A 88 -4.76 2.12 -0.57
N LEU A 89 -5.70 2.65 0.19
CA LEU A 89 -5.51 3.79 1.09
C LEU A 89 -5.65 3.29 2.51
N TYR A 90 -4.64 3.56 3.34
CA TYR A 90 -4.57 3.00 4.69
C TYR A 90 -4.12 4.03 5.70
N MET A 91 -4.45 3.76 6.95
CA MET A 91 -3.88 4.39 8.13
C MET A 91 -3.59 3.32 9.17
N MET A 92 -2.38 3.33 9.72
CA MET A 92 -1.94 2.45 10.80
C MET A 92 -1.38 3.30 11.94
N VAL A 93 -1.52 2.81 13.17
CA VAL A 93 -0.84 3.35 14.35
C VAL A 93 -0.22 2.18 15.10
N PHE A 94 1.09 2.24 15.34
CA PHE A 94 1.83 1.16 15.99
C PHE A 94 2.90 1.68 16.94
N LYS A 95 3.32 0.81 17.86
CA LYS A 95 4.47 1.05 18.73
C LYS A 95 5.77 0.86 17.96
N ASP A 96 6.61 1.89 17.93
CA ASP A 96 7.92 1.88 17.29
C ASP A 96 8.99 1.19 18.17
N SER A 97 10.24 1.18 17.71
CA SER A 97 11.37 0.53 18.41
C SER A 97 11.66 1.13 19.80
N PHE A 98 11.19 2.34 20.10
CA PHE A 98 11.29 3.01 21.41
C PHE A 98 10.00 2.89 22.24
N ASN A 99 9.04 2.08 21.80
CA ASN A 99 7.72 1.92 22.41
C ASN A 99 6.91 3.23 22.43
N GLN A 100 7.15 4.12 21.46
CA GLN A 100 6.35 5.31 21.20
C GLN A 100 5.33 5.05 20.10
N TRP A 101 4.22 5.79 20.09
CA TRP A 101 3.21 5.64 19.05
C TRP A 101 3.66 6.33 17.76
N GLU A 102 3.61 5.61 16.65
CA GLU A 102 3.92 6.08 15.30
C GLU A 102 2.69 5.89 14.40
N PRO A 103 1.98 6.97 14.02
CA PRO A 103 0.97 6.92 12.98
C PRO A 103 1.63 6.97 11.59
N ILE A 104 1.13 6.16 10.67
CA ILE A 104 1.44 6.22 9.25
C ILE A 104 0.15 6.15 8.44
N GLY A 105 0.06 6.92 7.36
CA GLY A 105 -1.05 6.84 6.43
C GLY A 105 -0.62 7.17 5.02
N GLY A 106 -1.17 6.46 4.05
CA GLY A 106 -0.73 6.62 2.67
C GLY A 106 -1.48 5.79 1.66
N TYR A 107 -0.97 5.89 0.43
CA TYR A 107 -1.40 5.11 -0.71
C TYR A 107 -0.41 3.97 -0.97
N GLY A 108 -0.93 2.78 -1.28
CA GLY A 108 -0.16 1.61 -1.68
C GLY A 108 -0.59 1.10 -3.05
N TYR A 109 0.37 0.65 -3.85
CA TYR A 109 0.16 -0.06 -5.10
C TYR A 109 1.01 -1.32 -5.10
N GLU A 110 0.45 -2.44 -5.53
CA GLU A 110 1.19 -3.66 -5.80
C GLU A 110 0.77 -4.26 -7.13
N LYS A 111 1.76 -4.61 -7.95
CA LYS A 111 1.56 -5.53 -9.05
C LYS A 111 1.32 -6.93 -8.49
N ILE A 112 0.29 -7.62 -8.97
CA ILE A 112 -0.13 -8.91 -8.40
C ILE A 112 0.03 -10.05 -9.41
N TRP A 113 0.76 -11.09 -9.01
CA TRP A 113 0.85 -12.35 -9.74
C TRP A 113 0.05 -13.45 -9.03
N ARG A 114 -0.61 -14.30 -9.83
CA ARG A 114 -1.40 -15.45 -9.35
C ARG A 114 -0.85 -16.74 -9.97
N PRO A 115 0.27 -17.28 -9.45
CA PRO A 115 0.99 -18.38 -10.10
C PRO A 115 0.25 -19.74 -10.03
N VAL A 116 -0.73 -19.89 -9.13
CA VAL A 116 -1.47 -21.15 -8.95
C VAL A 116 -2.89 -20.98 -9.46
N GLN A 117 -3.24 -21.68 -10.54
CA GLN A 117 -4.58 -21.63 -11.13
C GLN A 117 -5.63 -22.24 -10.19
N GLY A 118 -6.82 -21.62 -10.13
CA GLY A 118 -7.94 -22.07 -9.30
C GLY A 118 -7.78 -21.83 -7.79
N GLN A 119 -6.63 -21.33 -7.35
CA GLN A 119 -6.39 -20.97 -5.95
C GLN A 119 -6.27 -19.45 -5.85
N ASN A 120 -6.90 -18.84 -4.84
CA ASN A 120 -6.83 -17.40 -4.58
C ASN A 120 -5.46 -16.96 -4.01
N PHE A 121 -4.38 -17.60 -4.46
CA PHE A 121 -3.00 -17.33 -4.05
C PHE A 121 -2.44 -16.15 -4.84
N ARG A 122 -1.81 -15.21 -4.13
CA ARG A 122 -1.31 -13.94 -4.69
C ARG A 122 0.10 -13.67 -4.20
N LEU A 123 0.94 -13.20 -5.10
CA LEU A 123 2.23 -12.58 -4.80
C LEU A 123 2.17 -11.13 -5.27
N GLY A 124 2.63 -10.20 -4.43
CA GLY A 124 2.61 -8.77 -4.74
C GLY A 124 3.98 -8.12 -4.64
N LEU A 125 4.24 -7.15 -5.52
CA LEU A 125 5.40 -6.26 -5.45
C LEU A 125 4.98 -4.86 -5.90
N GLY A 126 5.36 -3.85 -5.13
CA GLY A 126 5.14 -2.47 -5.52
C GLY A 126 5.70 -1.48 -4.51
N TYR A 127 4.92 -0.47 -4.16
CA TYR A 127 5.37 0.62 -3.31
C TYR A 127 4.22 1.24 -2.51
N THR A 128 4.60 1.99 -1.48
CA THR A 128 3.72 2.92 -0.78
C THR A 128 4.31 4.33 -0.80
N ALA A 129 3.45 5.32 -1.00
CA ALA A 129 3.74 6.72 -0.76
C ALA A 129 2.88 7.19 0.43
N ALA A 130 3.52 7.55 1.53
CA ALA A 130 2.86 7.77 2.80
C ALA A 130 3.47 8.95 3.58
N MET A 131 2.75 9.36 4.62
CA MET A 131 3.22 10.25 5.65
C MET A 131 3.29 9.47 6.96
N THR A 132 4.39 9.60 7.70
CA THR A 132 4.52 9.10 9.08
C THR A 132 4.85 10.25 10.03
N ALA A 133 4.64 10.07 11.32
CA ALA A 133 5.10 11.01 12.34
C ALA A 133 5.69 10.25 13.53
N ARG A 134 6.85 10.69 14.02
CA ARG A 134 7.60 9.97 15.08
C ARG A 134 7.98 10.91 16.22
N ASP A 135 8.04 10.36 17.43
CA ASP A 135 8.38 11.11 18.65
C ASP A 135 9.76 11.79 18.57
N ASN A 136 10.77 11.07 18.06
CA ASN A 136 12.14 11.61 17.88
C ASN A 136 12.21 12.85 16.96
N TYR A 137 11.19 13.07 16.13
CA TYR A 137 11.06 14.24 15.25
C TYR A 137 9.94 15.19 15.70
N LYS A 138 9.55 15.14 16.98
CA LYS A 138 8.48 15.96 17.57
C LYS A 138 7.15 15.84 16.81
N TYR A 139 6.89 14.67 16.22
CA TYR A 139 5.69 14.41 15.41
C TYR A 139 5.49 15.34 14.21
N ILE A 140 6.55 15.96 13.69
CA ILE A 140 6.50 16.64 12.39
C ILE A 140 6.22 15.57 11.31
N PRO A 141 5.20 15.74 10.44
CA PRO A 141 4.91 14.78 9.38
C PRO A 141 6.07 14.64 8.39
N LEU A 142 6.49 13.40 8.15
CA LEU A 142 7.59 13.04 7.26
C LEU A 142 7.04 12.26 6.06
N PRO A 143 7.27 12.73 4.82
CA PRO A 143 6.92 11.96 3.63
C PRO A 143 7.89 10.80 3.46
N LEU A 144 7.37 9.66 3.01
CA LEU A 144 8.18 8.49 2.67
C LEU A 144 7.63 7.78 1.43
N VAL A 145 8.54 7.15 0.69
CA VAL A 145 8.22 6.21 -0.39
C VAL A 145 9.02 4.94 -0.13
N LEU A 146 8.32 3.82 0.01
CA LEU A 146 8.95 2.55 0.39
C LEU A 146 8.47 1.41 -0.50
N PRO A 147 9.31 0.38 -0.73
CA PRO A 147 8.89 -0.82 -1.43
C PRO A 147 7.83 -1.57 -0.62
N LEU A 148 6.91 -2.24 -1.32
CA LEU A 148 5.96 -3.19 -0.74
C LEU A 148 6.14 -4.56 -1.37
N VAL A 149 6.05 -5.59 -0.54
CA VAL A 149 5.96 -6.98 -0.98
C VAL A 149 4.82 -7.67 -0.25
N SER A 150 4.14 -8.61 -0.91
CA SER A 150 3.09 -9.37 -0.27
C SER A 150 2.98 -10.82 -0.75
N ILE A 151 2.43 -11.64 0.14
CA ILE A 151 1.97 -12.99 -0.14
C ILE A 151 0.59 -13.14 0.50
N GLY A 152 -0.39 -13.56 -0.29
CA GLY A 152 -1.77 -13.64 0.17
C GLY A 152 -2.50 -14.86 -0.31
N TYR A 153 -3.52 -15.25 0.46
CA TYR A 153 -4.44 -16.32 0.14
C TYR A 153 -5.85 -15.92 0.56
N GLN A 154 -6.79 -15.95 -0.40
CA GLN A 154 -8.18 -15.55 -0.19
C GLN A 154 -8.32 -14.11 0.34
N ARG A 155 -8.66 -13.93 1.62
CA ARG A 155 -8.86 -12.63 2.26
C ARG A 155 -7.69 -12.20 3.14
N LEU A 156 -6.77 -13.12 3.42
CA LEU A 156 -5.63 -12.86 4.29
C LEU A 156 -4.37 -12.66 3.44
N THR A 157 -3.65 -11.57 3.73
CA THR A 157 -2.40 -11.24 3.06
C THR A 157 -1.36 -10.85 4.10
N PHE A 158 -0.17 -11.45 4.04
CA PHE A 158 1.00 -10.89 4.71
C PHE A 158 1.65 -9.88 3.77
N GLN A 159 1.83 -8.65 4.24
CA GLN A 159 2.43 -7.56 3.49
C GLN A 159 3.55 -6.95 4.32
N ALA A 160 4.61 -6.50 3.65
CA ALA A 160 5.75 -5.93 4.32
C ALA A 160 6.43 -4.83 3.50
N THR A 161 7.18 -4.01 4.20
CA THR A 161 8.03 -2.97 3.64
C THR A 161 9.43 -3.06 4.20
N TYR A 162 10.40 -2.51 3.47
CA TYR A 162 11.76 -2.35 3.94
C TYR A 162 12.14 -0.88 3.96
N ILE A 163 12.51 -0.38 5.13
CA ILE A 163 12.93 1.00 5.36
C ILE A 163 14.44 1.07 5.16
N PRO A 164 14.94 1.61 4.03
CA PRO A 164 16.37 1.75 3.81
C PRO A 164 16.98 2.73 4.81
N GLY A 165 18.25 2.54 5.13
CA GLY A 165 18.94 3.42 6.05
C GLY A 165 20.45 3.19 6.08
N THR A 166 21.13 3.93 6.96
CA THR A 166 22.56 3.85 7.17
C THR A 166 22.90 2.93 8.35
N HIS A 167 24.19 2.68 8.57
CA HIS A 167 24.63 1.85 9.70
C HIS A 167 24.09 2.44 11.02
N ASN A 168 23.46 1.59 11.85
CA ASN A 168 22.75 1.98 13.09
C ASN A 168 21.50 2.88 12.95
N ASN A 169 21.03 3.23 11.74
CA ASN A 169 19.83 4.03 11.49
C ASN A 169 19.03 3.50 10.29
N GLY A 170 17.90 2.85 10.53
CA GLY A 170 17.08 2.23 9.47
C GLY A 170 17.49 0.78 9.18
N ASN A 171 17.36 0.31 7.94
CA ASN A 171 17.49 -1.11 7.56
C ASN A 171 16.52 -2.01 8.34
N VAL A 172 15.24 -1.61 8.30
CA VAL A 172 14.17 -2.23 9.07
C VAL A 172 13.19 -2.89 8.13
N PHE A 173 12.95 -4.18 8.34
CA PHE A 173 11.82 -4.89 7.77
C PHE A 173 10.62 -4.71 8.69
N PHE A 174 9.51 -4.23 8.15
CA PHE A 174 8.26 -4.07 8.89
C PHE A 174 7.16 -4.81 8.16
N GLY A 175 6.48 -5.72 8.86
CA GLY A 175 5.46 -6.59 8.29
C GLY A 175 4.16 -6.60 9.09
N TRP A 176 3.05 -6.72 8.38
CA TRP A 176 1.70 -6.76 8.92
C TRP A 176 0.86 -7.82 8.21
N LEU A 177 -0.16 -8.30 8.93
CA LEU A 177 -1.26 -9.03 8.33
C LEU A 177 -2.33 -8.06 7.88
N LYS A 178 -2.84 -8.25 6.67
CA LYS A 178 -3.96 -7.53 6.08
C LYS A 178 -5.12 -8.49 5.90
N PHE A 179 -6.26 -8.18 6.50
CA PHE A 179 -7.50 -8.97 6.36
C PHE A 179 -8.58 -8.15 5.66
N GLN A 180 -9.00 -8.63 4.50
CA GLN A 180 -10.02 -8.00 3.66
C GLN A 180 -11.43 -8.52 4.00
N PHE A 181 -12.43 -7.65 4.13
CA PHE A 181 -13.80 -8.04 4.47
C PHE A 181 -14.88 -7.24 3.75
#